data_AF-A0A347ADV6-F1
#
_entry.id   AF-A0A347ADV6-F1
#
_cell.length_a   1.000
_cell.length_b   1.000
_cell.length_c   1.000
_cell.angle_alpha   90.00
_cell.angle_beta   90.00
_cell.angle_gamma   90.00
#
_symmetry.space_group_name_H-M   'P 1'
#
loop_
_entity.id
_entity.type
_entity.pdbx_description
1 polymer ?
#
loop_
_entity_poly.entity_id
_entity_poly.type
_entity_poly.pdbx_seq_one_letter_code
_entity_poly.pdbx_strand_id
1 'polypeptide(L)'
;MVRIITRLGEIKKTQEAYHSALVDFNIGTISGNLRAIIADDDVEVESGDVTPIKIQKVPLPANHICYMCAYAANGLGHPIAAGEETPLPISMDRTADHATFVAAIDGEIRKGDLLGVLILLPIELIH
;
A
#
# COMPACT_ATOMS: atom_id res chain seq x y z
N MET A 1 6.04 -40.40 -30.25
CA MET A 1 4.69 -40.39 -29.63
C MET A 1 4.43 -38.95 -29.19
N VAL A 2 3.60 -38.20 -29.93
CA VAL A 2 3.40 -36.76 -29.71
C VAL A 2 2.36 -36.57 -28.61
N ARG A 3 2.75 -35.98 -27.48
CA ARG A 3 1.85 -35.70 -26.36
C ARG A 3 1.19 -34.35 -26.63
N ILE A 4 -0.03 -34.36 -27.17
CA ILE A 4 -0.81 -33.13 -27.37
C ILE A 4 -1.18 -32.59 -25.99
N ILE A 5 -0.48 -31.54 -25.55
CA ILE A 5 -0.84 -30.83 -24.33
C ILE A 5 -2.03 -29.94 -24.71
N THR A 6 -3.20 -30.20 -24.12
CA THR A 6 -4.36 -29.33 -24.27
C THR A 6 -4.10 -28.03 -23.49
N ARG A 7 -4.71 -26.90 -23.88
CA ARG A 7 -4.62 -25.62 -23.13
C ARG A 7 -4.91 -25.79 -21.63
N LEU A 8 -5.80 -26.73 -21.30
CA LEU A 8 -6.14 -27.10 -19.92
C LEU A 8 -5.00 -27.80 -19.18
N GLY A 9 -4.21 -28.61 -19.87
CA GLY A 9 -2.99 -29.22 -19.34
C GLY A 9 -1.86 -28.22 -19.12
N GLU A 10 -1.77 -27.18 -19.95
CA GLU A 10 -0.83 -26.07 -19.74
C GLU A 10 -1.20 -25.25 -18.50
N ILE A 11 -2.48 -24.92 -18.31
CA ILE A 11 -2.98 -24.20 -17.14
C ILE A 11 -2.69 -24.98 -15.84
N LYS A 12 -2.96 -26.28 -15.80
CA LYS A 12 -2.67 -27.12 -14.61
C LYS A 12 -1.18 -27.12 -14.26
N LYS A 13 -0.32 -27.24 -15.27
CA LYS A 13 1.13 -27.25 -15.07
C LYS A 13 1.65 -25.90 -14.60
N THR A 14 1.10 -24.79 -15.09
CA THR A 14 1.42 -23.43 -14.62
C THR A 14 0.93 -23.21 -13.19
N GLN A 15 -0.28 -23.66 -12.83
CA GLN A 15 -0.77 -23.57 -11.45
C GLN A 15 0.05 -24.40 -10.46
N GLU A 16 0.46 -25.62 -10.84
CA GLU A 16 1.34 -26.47 -10.02
C GLU A 16 2.73 -25.85 -9.81
N ALA A 17 3.25 -25.13 -10.81
CA ALA A 17 4.50 -24.37 -10.70
C ALA A 17 4.34 -23.14 -9.78
N TYR A 18 3.21 -22.43 -9.83
CA TYR A 18 2.89 -21.31 -8.94
C TYR A 18 2.67 -21.75 -7.49
N HIS A 19 2.15 -22.96 -7.25
CA HIS A 19 1.90 -23.49 -5.92
C HIS A 19 3.17 -23.96 -5.18
N SER A 20 4.30 -24.15 -5.87
CA SER A 20 5.44 -24.89 -5.33
C SER A 20 6.75 -24.10 -5.20
N ALA A 21 6.83 -22.83 -5.61
CA ALA A 21 8.03 -22.03 -5.40
C ALA A 21 7.71 -20.53 -5.28
N LEU A 22 8.49 -19.86 -4.43
CA LEU A 22 8.59 -18.40 -4.39
C LEU A 22 8.87 -17.90 -5.81
N VAL A 23 7.89 -17.22 -6.41
CA VAL A 23 8.04 -16.62 -7.74
C VAL A 23 8.51 -15.20 -7.55
N ASP A 24 9.82 -14.98 -7.69
CA ASP A 24 10.39 -13.63 -7.72
C ASP A 24 10.07 -12.95 -9.07
N PHE A 25 9.83 -11.64 -9.05
CA PHE A 25 9.53 -10.86 -10.24
C PHE A 25 10.39 -9.59 -10.30
N ASN A 26 10.78 -9.20 -11.51
CA ASN A 26 11.44 -7.92 -11.76
C ASN A 26 10.39 -6.88 -12.15
N ILE A 27 10.36 -5.74 -11.44
CA ILE A 27 9.52 -4.59 -11.81
C ILE A 27 10.31 -3.68 -12.76
N GLY A 28 10.40 -4.08 -14.04
CA GLY A 28 10.87 -3.26 -15.17
C GLY A 28 11.88 -2.13 -14.85
N THR A 29 11.55 -0.90 -15.29
CA THR A 29 12.32 0.34 -15.02
C THR A 29 11.60 1.26 -14.04
N ILE A 30 10.58 0.76 -13.33
CA ILE A 30 9.73 1.59 -12.47
C ILE A 30 10.54 1.96 -11.22
N SER A 31 10.73 3.27 -11.01
CA SER A 31 11.26 3.79 -9.75
C SER A 31 10.09 4.14 -8.83
N GLY A 32 10.03 3.48 -7.68
CA GLY A 32 9.04 3.76 -6.65
C GLY A 32 9.53 4.81 -5.66
N ASN A 33 8.66 5.74 -5.31
CA ASN A 33 8.89 6.78 -4.32
C ASN A 33 8.35 6.34 -2.96
N LEU A 34 9.21 6.23 -1.95
CA LEU A 34 8.77 5.98 -0.58
C LEU A 34 8.44 7.31 0.10
N ARG A 35 7.27 7.39 0.73
CA ARG A 35 6.85 8.53 1.56
C ARG A 35 6.46 8.02 2.93
N ALA A 36 7.06 8.57 3.97
CA ALA A 36 6.69 8.23 5.33
C ALA A 36 5.29 8.75 5.64
N ILE A 37 4.52 7.95 6.37
CA ILE A 37 3.24 8.34 6.95
C ILE A 37 3.52 8.65 8.42
N ILE A 38 3.53 9.94 8.75
CA ILE A 38 3.91 10.44 10.07
C ILE A 38 2.68 11.03 10.76
N ALA A 39 2.40 10.65 12.00
CA ALA A 39 1.31 11.22 12.78
C ALA A 39 1.49 12.74 12.97
N ASP A 40 0.43 13.52 12.79
CA ASP A 40 0.44 14.98 13.02
C ASP A 40 -0.17 15.38 14.38
N ASP A 41 -0.88 14.47 15.05
CA ASP A 41 -1.46 14.70 16.37
C ASP A 41 -1.30 13.45 17.26
N ASP A 42 -1.50 13.61 18.57
CA ASP A 42 -1.50 12.51 19.55
C ASP A 42 -2.88 11.83 19.56
N VAL A 43 -2.91 10.48 19.53
CA VAL A 43 -4.14 9.67 19.45
C VAL A 43 -4.03 8.42 20.31
N GLU A 44 -4.97 8.22 21.23
CA GLU A 44 -5.14 6.94 21.93
C GLU A 44 -5.85 5.94 21.01
N VAL A 45 -5.39 4.69 21.02
CA VAL A 45 -5.96 3.60 20.22
C VAL A 45 -6.18 2.37 21.08
N GLU A 46 -7.30 1.67 20.88
CA GLU A 46 -7.57 0.38 21.50
C GLU A 46 -7.38 -0.75 20.49
N SER A 47 -6.97 -1.93 20.97
CA SER A 47 -6.79 -3.12 20.17
C SER A 47 -8.07 -3.48 19.39
N GLY A 48 -7.95 -3.55 18.06
CA GLY A 48 -9.06 -3.85 17.16
C GLY A 48 -9.74 -2.62 16.57
N ASP A 49 -9.38 -1.42 17.03
CA ASP A 49 -9.92 -0.18 16.48
C ASP A 49 -9.45 0.06 15.05
N VAL A 50 -10.34 0.67 14.27
CA VAL A 50 -10.05 1.22 12.95
C VAL A 50 -10.29 2.72 13.03
N THR A 51 -9.21 3.49 13.19
CA THR A 51 -9.28 4.92 13.52
C THR A 51 -8.63 5.76 12.41
N PRO A 52 -9.29 6.82 11.92
CA PRO A 52 -8.63 7.79 11.06
C PRO A 52 -7.65 8.62 11.90
N ILE A 53 -6.37 8.58 11.53
CA ILE A 53 -5.31 9.36 12.17
C ILE A 53 -4.90 10.47 11.22
N LYS A 54 -4.83 11.70 11.73
CA LYS A 54 -4.29 12.83 10.98
C LYS A 54 -2.78 12.69 10.82
N ILE A 55 -2.29 12.91 9.62
CA ILE A 55 -0.88 12.74 9.27
C ILE A 55 -0.28 14.02 8.71
N GLN A 56 1.04 14.10 8.73
CA GLN A 56 1.75 15.14 7.99
C GLN A 56 1.44 14.99 6.50
N LYS A 57 1.13 16.11 5.83
CA LYS A 57 0.72 16.09 4.44
C LYS A 57 1.74 15.38 3.55
N VAL A 58 1.29 14.33 2.88
CA VAL A 58 2.07 13.63 1.85
C VAL A 58 1.61 14.11 0.48
N PRO A 59 2.48 14.77 -0.32
CA PRO A 59 2.13 15.15 -1.67
C PRO A 59 2.04 13.91 -2.56
N LEU A 60 0.94 13.80 -3.32
CA LEU A 60 0.69 12.74 -4.28
C LEU A 60 0.61 13.37 -5.68
N PRO A 61 1.71 13.39 -6.44
CA PRO A 61 1.71 14.03 -7.75
C PRO A 61 0.71 13.37 -8.71
N ALA A 62 0.23 14.15 -9.68
CA ALA A 62 -0.56 13.62 -10.78
C ALA A 62 0.11 12.39 -11.43
N ASN A 63 -0.72 11.50 -11.95
CA ASN A 63 -0.33 10.27 -12.64
C ASN A 63 0.55 9.34 -11.78
N HIS A 64 0.28 9.27 -10.47
CA HIS A 64 0.89 8.29 -9.58
C HIS A 64 -0.18 7.41 -8.93
N ILE A 65 0.08 6.09 -8.91
CA ILE A 65 -0.67 5.16 -8.06
C ILE A 65 0.02 5.06 -6.70
N CYS A 66 -0.77 4.84 -5.66
CA CYS A 66 -0.30 4.75 -4.29
C CYS A 66 -0.53 3.32 -3.78
N TYR A 67 0.47 2.74 -3.12
CA TYR A 67 0.39 1.42 -2.50
C TYR A 67 0.93 1.49 -1.07
N MET A 68 0.22 0.86 -0.13
CA MET A 68 0.68 0.76 1.25
C MET A 68 1.84 -0.23 1.32
N CYS A 69 2.96 0.17 1.91
CA CYS A 69 4.00 -0.80 2.27
C CYS A 69 3.46 -1.69 3.39
N ALA A 70 3.09 -2.92 3.07
CA ALA A 70 2.43 -3.86 3.98
C ALA A 70 3.32 -4.38 5.12
N TYR A 71 4.54 -3.87 5.27
CA TYR A 71 5.41 -4.23 6.38
C TYR A 71 5.05 -3.37 7.60
N ALA A 72 4.71 -4.02 8.71
CA ALA A 72 4.25 -3.38 9.94
C ALA A 72 5.32 -2.45 10.54
N ALA A 73 5.30 -1.18 10.12
CA ALA A 73 6.30 -0.19 10.51
C ALA A 73 6.08 0.39 11.92
N ASN A 74 4.87 0.25 12.47
CA ASN A 74 4.50 0.76 13.79
C ASN A 74 4.19 -0.42 14.72
N GLY A 75 4.66 -0.34 15.97
CA GLY A 75 4.47 -1.41 16.96
C GLY A 75 3.03 -1.57 17.44
N LEU A 76 2.19 -0.53 17.31
CA LEU A 76 0.81 -0.53 17.77
C LEU A 76 -0.17 -1.04 16.71
N GLY A 77 0.23 -1.14 15.44
CA GLY A 77 -0.69 -1.49 14.36
C GLY A 77 -0.19 -1.11 12.97
N HIS A 78 -1.12 -0.91 12.03
CA HIS A 78 -0.78 -0.62 10.64
C HIS A 78 -1.81 0.27 9.93
N PRO A 79 -1.36 1.26 9.13
CA PRO A 79 -2.25 1.96 8.21
C PRO A 79 -2.68 1.04 7.06
N ILE A 80 -3.97 1.01 6.75
CA ILE A 80 -4.54 0.23 5.64
C ILE A 80 -4.99 1.10 4.46
N ALA A 81 -5.07 2.42 4.67
CA ALA A 81 -5.35 3.41 3.64
C ALA A 81 -4.74 4.76 4.04
N ALA A 82 -4.46 5.61 3.05
CA ALA A 82 -4.09 7.01 3.25
C ALA A 82 -4.68 7.85 2.11
N GLY A 83 -5.20 9.03 2.43
CA GLY A 83 -5.88 9.89 1.47
C GLY A 83 -6.19 11.28 2.01
N GLU A 84 -6.96 12.02 1.24
CA GLU A 84 -7.55 13.32 1.59
C GLU A 84 -9.07 13.25 1.45
N GLU A 85 -9.80 14.18 2.08
CA GLU A 85 -11.27 14.10 2.12
C GLU A 85 -11.92 14.19 0.73
N THR A 86 -11.26 14.90 -0.19
CA THR A 86 -11.80 15.12 -1.53
C THR A 86 -11.29 14.04 -2.49
N PRO A 87 -12.17 13.23 -3.10
CA PRO A 87 -11.75 12.26 -4.10
C PRO A 87 -11.43 13.00 -5.40
N LEU A 88 -10.14 13.16 -5.68
CA LEU A 88 -9.64 13.77 -6.91
C LEU A 88 -9.21 12.71 -7.93
N PRO A 89 -9.35 12.98 -9.24
CA PRO A 89 -8.89 12.07 -10.28
C PRO A 89 -7.37 11.94 -10.24
N ILE A 90 -6.86 10.78 -10.68
CA ILE A 90 -5.42 10.49 -10.70
C ILE A 90 -4.61 11.46 -11.58
N SER A 91 -5.24 12.14 -12.53
CA SER A 91 -4.61 13.13 -13.42
C SER A 91 -4.34 14.48 -12.74
N MET A 92 -4.81 14.69 -11.51
CA MET A 92 -4.57 15.90 -10.72
C MET A 92 -3.58 15.62 -9.59
N ASP A 93 -2.87 16.67 -9.17
CA ASP A 93 -2.12 16.64 -7.91
C ASP A 93 -3.10 16.45 -6.75
N ARG A 94 -2.72 15.57 -5.84
CA ARG A 94 -3.49 15.13 -4.69
C ARG A 94 -2.64 15.26 -3.43
N THR A 95 -3.29 15.11 -2.30
CA THR A 95 -2.60 14.99 -1.02
C THR A 95 -3.13 13.81 -0.22
N ALA A 96 -2.36 13.37 0.77
CA ALA A 96 -2.88 12.59 1.87
C ALA A 96 -2.64 13.34 3.18
N ASP A 97 -3.71 13.56 3.94
CA ASP A 97 -3.70 14.23 5.24
C ASP A 97 -4.30 13.37 6.36
N HIS A 98 -4.84 12.20 6.02
CA HIS A 98 -5.25 11.18 6.96
C HIS A 98 -4.81 9.79 6.54
N ALA A 99 -4.63 8.91 7.52
CA ALA A 99 -4.43 7.48 7.34
C ALA A 99 -5.45 6.70 8.18
N THR A 100 -6.09 5.71 7.58
CA THR A 100 -6.93 4.75 8.31
C THR A 100 -6.00 3.73 8.97
N PHE A 101 -5.90 3.76 10.30
CA PHE A 101 -5.01 2.91 11.07
C PHE A 101 -5.79 1.81 11.78
N VAL A 102 -5.32 0.57 11.69
CA VAL A 102 -5.84 -0.57 12.44
C VAL A 102 -4.90 -0.86 13.60
N ALA A 103 -5.39 -0.69 14.82
CA ALA A 103 -4.62 -0.96 16.02
C ALA A 103 -4.66 -2.46 16.36
N ALA A 104 -3.48 -3.03 16.61
CA ALA A 104 -3.31 -4.43 17.01
C ALA A 104 -3.17 -4.59 18.53
N ILE A 105 -2.75 -3.54 19.22
CA ILE A 105 -2.61 -3.48 20.68
C ILE A 105 -3.00 -2.09 21.18
N ASP A 106 -3.43 -2.02 22.45
CA ASP A 106 -3.74 -0.76 23.11
C ASP A 106 -2.48 0.12 23.22
N GLY A 107 -2.64 1.43 23.07
CA GLY A 107 -1.53 2.35 23.23
C GLY A 107 -1.86 3.78 22.81
N GLU A 108 -0.80 4.57 22.69
CA GLU A 108 -0.90 5.97 22.30
C GLU A 108 0.10 6.25 21.18
N ILE A 109 -0.43 6.74 20.07
CA ILE A 109 0.34 7.23 18.93
C ILE A 109 0.65 8.70 19.22
N ARG A 110 1.93 9.08 19.12
CA ARG A 110 2.38 10.46 19.34
C ARG A 110 2.60 11.17 18.02
N LYS A 111 2.40 12.49 18.02
CA LYS A 111 2.81 13.37 16.93
C LYS A 111 4.29 13.13 16.59
N GLY A 112 4.56 12.84 15.32
CA GLY A 112 5.91 12.53 14.84
C GLY A 112 6.20 11.03 14.73
N ASP A 113 5.33 10.16 15.24
CA ASP A 113 5.51 8.72 15.11
C ASP A 113 5.35 8.26 13.65
N LEU A 114 6.20 7.31 13.26
CA LEU A 114 6.09 6.61 11.99
C LEU A 114 4.94 5.61 12.08
N LEU A 115 3.90 5.81 11.27
CA LEU A 115 2.77 4.89 11.17
C LEU A 115 3.01 3.84 10.08
N GLY A 116 3.62 4.25 8.96
CA GLY A 116 3.77 3.40 7.79
C GLY A 116 4.53 4.09 6.67
N VAL A 117 4.55 3.43 5.51
CA VAL A 117 5.16 3.96 4.30
C VAL A 117 4.18 3.83 3.14
N LEU A 118 4.00 4.92 2.42
CA LEU A 118 3.27 4.97 1.17
C LEU A 118 4.26 4.88 0.01
N ILE A 119 4.04 3.93 -0.88
CA ILE A 119 4.81 3.74 -2.11
C ILE A 119 4.06 4.41 -3.24
N LEU A 120 4.70 5.34 -3.93
CA LEU A 120 4.15 6.03 -5.09
C LEU A 120 4.84 5.50 -6.35
N LEU A 121 4.06 5.00 -7.31
CA LEU A 121 4.57 4.53 -8.59
C LEU A 121 4.05 5.43 -9.71
N PRO A 122 4.93 5.98 -10.57
CA PRO A 122 4.50 6.76 -11.72
C PRO A 122 3.79 5.87 -12.73
N ILE A 123 2.76 6.41 -13.38
CA ILE A 123 2.01 5.75 -14.45
C ILE A 123 1.81 6.69 -15.64
N GLU A 124 1.46 6.10 -16.78
CA GLU A 124 0.99 6.81 -17.97
C GLU A 124 -0.43 6.35 -18.28
N LEU A 125 -1.36 7.29 -18.47
CA LEU A 125 -2.73 7.00 -18.88
C LEU A 125 -2.77 6.89 -20.40
N ILE A 126 -3.22 5.74 -20.91
CA ILE A 126 -3.11 5.42 -22.34
C ILE A 126 -4.42 5.55 -23.14
N HIS A 127 -5.58 5.71 -22.47
CA HIS A 127 -6.90 5.89 -23.09
C HIS A 127 -7.82 6.72 -22.19
#